data_AF-A0A659UTQ0-F1
#
_entry.id   AF-A0A659UTQ0-F1
#
_cell.length_a   1.000
_cell.length_b   1.000
_cell.length_c   1.000
_cell.angle_alpha   90.00
_cell.angle_beta   90.00
_cell.angle_gamma   90.00
#
_symmetry.space_group_name_H-M   'P 1'
#
loop_
_entity.id
_entity.type
_entity.pdbx_description
1 polymer ?
#
loop_
_entity_poly.entity_id
_entity_poly.type
_entity_poly.pdbx_seq_one_letter_code
_entity_poly.pdbx_strand_id
1 'polypeptide(L)'
;LTLLDHCWARALFSRLIGDDRLFASAHAGRLVCRVPPTIAGLAEVPGFMPRPLPFEPGGVIDLHVRLVPKAEMARFQEELSEPVAGCPVPRIDLAERNAATALPAIMARLSIAPFL
;
A
#
# COMPACT_ATOMS: atom_id res chain seq x y z
N LEU A 1 2.95 0.24 10.49
CA LEU A 1 2.32 1.37 9.77
C LEU A 1 3.36 2.36 9.21
N THR A 2 4.56 1.89 8.85
CA THR A 2 5.74 2.74 8.55
C THR A 2 5.51 3.79 7.47
N LEU A 3 4.71 3.50 6.44
CA LEU A 3 4.39 4.47 5.38
C LEU A 3 3.54 5.64 5.91
N LEU A 4 2.56 5.37 6.77
CA LEU A 4 1.74 6.41 7.38
C LEU A 4 2.61 7.32 8.24
N ASP A 5 3.42 6.72 9.13
CA ASP A 5 4.31 7.44 10.04
C ASP A 5 5.31 8.31 9.27
N HIS A 6 5.88 7.79 8.17
CA HIS A 6 6.81 8.54 7.32
C HIS A 6 6.16 9.75 6.66
N CYS A 7 4.96 9.60 6.12
CA CYS A 7 4.20 10.70 5.53
C CYS A 7 3.85 11.75 6.59
N TRP A 8 3.37 11.33 7.76
CA TRP A 8 3.03 12.26 8.85
C TRP A 8 4.25 13.04 9.34
N ALA A 9 5.40 12.39 9.50
CA ALA A 9 6.65 13.05 9.88
C ALA A 9 7.10 14.12 8.86
N ARG A 10 6.59 14.07 7.63
CA ARG A 10 6.85 15.02 6.53
C ARG A 10 5.68 15.97 6.26
N ALA A 11 4.67 15.99 7.13
CA ALA A 11 3.42 16.74 6.93
C ALA A 11 2.71 16.42 5.60
N LEU A 12 2.93 15.22 5.04
CA LEU A 12 2.20 14.71 3.89
C LEU A 12 0.89 14.08 4.35
N PHE A 13 -0.17 14.30 3.58
CA PHE A 13 -1.44 13.65 3.85
C PHE A 13 -1.32 12.14 3.63
N SER A 14 -1.68 11.37 4.64
CA SER A 14 -1.80 9.91 4.56
C SER A 14 -2.86 9.41 5.54
N ARG A 15 -3.65 8.43 5.10
CA ARG A 15 -4.71 7.79 5.88
C ARG A 15 -4.78 6.30 5.55
N LEU A 16 -5.21 5.50 6.52
CA LEU A 16 -5.58 4.11 6.28
C LEU A 16 -6.87 4.08 5.43
N ILE A 17 -6.98 3.16 4.49
CA ILE A 17 -8.31 2.81 3.92
C ILE A 17 -8.86 1.64 4.72
N GLY A 18 -8.13 0.52 4.76
CA GLY A 18 -8.43 -0.64 5.60
C GLY A 18 -7.20 -1.52 5.75
N ASP A 19 -7.27 -2.46 6.69
CA ASP A 19 -6.28 -3.50 6.95
C ASP A 19 -6.89 -4.88 6.67
N ASP A 20 -6.07 -5.86 6.30
CA ASP A 20 -6.40 -7.24 5.87
C ASP A 20 -7.33 -7.40 4.65
N ARG A 21 -8.48 -6.72 4.62
CA ARG A 21 -9.52 -6.92 3.60
C ARG A 21 -10.03 -5.59 3.06
N LEU A 22 -10.14 -5.53 1.74
CA LEU A 22 -10.75 -4.44 1.00
C LEU A 22 -11.71 -5.00 -0.04
N PHE A 23 -12.82 -4.30 -0.27
CA PHE A 23 -13.58 -4.48 -1.50
C PHE A 23 -12.85 -3.73 -2.61
N ALA A 24 -12.59 -4.38 -3.74
CA ALA A 24 -11.91 -3.78 -4.87
C ALA A 24 -12.68 -4.07 -6.16
N SER A 25 -12.82 -3.06 -7.01
CA SER A 25 -13.54 -3.17 -8.29
C SER A 25 -12.96 -2.23 -9.33
N ALA A 26 -12.91 -2.68 -10.57
CA ALA A 26 -12.61 -1.82 -11.70
C ALA A 26 -13.76 -0.83 -11.96
N HIS A 27 -13.43 0.45 -12.08
CA HIS A 27 -14.36 1.51 -12.45
C HIS A 27 -13.71 2.43 -13.47
N ALA A 28 -14.22 2.47 -14.71
CA ALA A 28 -13.69 3.30 -15.80
C ALA A 28 -12.17 3.18 -16.00
N GLY A 29 -11.63 1.96 -15.94
CA GLY A 29 -10.19 1.70 -16.12
C GLY A 29 -9.31 2.03 -14.92
N ARG A 30 -9.91 2.35 -13.77
CA ARG A 30 -9.20 2.57 -12.49
C ARG A 30 -9.64 1.53 -11.46
N LEU A 31 -8.72 1.11 -10.60
CA LEU A 31 -9.05 0.23 -9.49
C LEU A 31 -9.50 1.08 -8.30
N VAL A 32 -10.76 0.93 -7.89
CA VAL A 32 -11.30 1.60 -6.71
C VAL A 32 -11.43 0.58 -5.58
N CYS A 33 -11.04 0.97 -4.37
CA CYS A 33 -11.21 0.17 -3.19
C CYS A 33 -12.06 0.87 -2.11
N ARG A 34 -12.72 0.07 -1.28
CA ARG A 34 -13.49 0.51 -0.10
C ARG A 34 -13.25 -0.44 1.06
N VAL A 35 -13.22 0.10 2.27
CA VAL A 35 -13.10 -0.71 3.48
C VAL A 35 -14.45 -1.32 3.87
N PRO A 36 -14.51 -2.60 4.28
CA PRO A 36 -15.71 -3.15 4.86
C PRO A 36 -16.09 -2.43 6.17
N PRO A 37 -17.37 -2.04 6.38
CA PRO A 37 -17.77 -1.28 7.57
C PRO A 37 -17.42 -1.94 8.91
N THR A 38 -17.37 -3.27 8.95
CA THR A 38 -17.10 -4.05 10.16
C THR A 38 -15.66 -3.94 10.67
N ILE A 39 -14.72 -3.50 9.83
CA ILE A 39 -13.29 -3.36 10.16
C ILE A 39 -12.75 -1.96 9.85
N ALA A 40 -13.64 -1.01 9.52
CA ALA A 40 -13.25 0.35 9.14
C ALA A 40 -12.50 1.05 10.29
N GLY A 41 -11.36 1.66 9.96
CA GLY A 41 -10.52 2.37 10.93
C GLY A 41 -9.81 1.47 11.96
N LEU A 42 -9.76 0.15 11.73
CA LEU A 42 -9.02 -0.78 12.58
C LEU A 42 -7.79 -1.31 11.83
N ALA A 43 -6.68 -1.47 12.55
CA ALA A 43 -5.50 -2.19 12.08
C ALA A 43 -5.06 -3.24 13.09
N GLU A 44 -4.60 -4.38 12.58
CA GLU A 44 -4.08 -5.46 13.41
C GLU A 44 -2.71 -5.07 14.00
N VAL A 45 -2.53 -5.41 15.28
CA VAL A 45 -1.23 -5.35 15.93
C VAL A 45 -0.94 -6.75 16.47
N PRO A 46 0.08 -7.45 15.95
CA PRO A 46 0.36 -8.83 16.35
C PRO A 46 0.46 -8.97 17.87
N GLY A 47 -0.34 -9.88 18.43
CA GLY A 47 -0.41 -10.13 19.88
C GLY A 47 -1.32 -9.18 20.66
N PHE A 48 -2.07 -8.29 20.00
CA PHE A 48 -2.99 -7.36 20.63
C PHE A 48 -4.34 -7.30 19.90
N MET A 49 -5.35 -6.74 20.56
CA MET A 49 -6.60 -6.39 19.90
C MET A 49 -6.38 -5.32 18.82
N PRO A 50 -7.15 -5.33 17.70
CA PRO A 50 -7.06 -4.31 16.67
C PRO A 50 -7.18 -2.90 17.25
N ARG A 51 -6.37 -1.99 16.72
CA ARG A 51 -6.26 -0.61 17.23
C ARG A 51 -6.92 0.38 16.27
N PRO A 52 -7.62 1.41 16.80
CA PRO A 52 -8.24 2.43 15.97
C PRO A 52 -7.19 3.34 15.34
N LEU A 53 -7.42 3.75 14.09
CA LEU A 53 -6.60 4.68 13.32
C LEU A 53 -7.48 5.65 12.51
N PRO A 54 -6.99 6.88 12.25
CA PRO A 54 -7.61 7.75 11.25
C PRO A 54 -7.67 7.08 9.88
N PHE A 55 -8.85 7.08 9.26
CA PHE A 55 -9.09 6.37 8.01
C PHE A 55 -9.94 7.16 7.02
N GLU A 56 -9.89 6.75 5.75
CA GLU A 56 -10.79 7.16 4.67
C GLU A 56 -11.61 5.94 4.22
N PRO A 57 -12.89 6.10 3.84
CA PRO A 57 -13.76 4.96 3.52
C PRO A 57 -13.40 4.24 2.21
N GLY A 58 -12.58 4.85 1.37
CA GLY A 58 -12.16 4.29 0.08
C GLY A 58 -11.19 5.19 -0.66
N GLY A 59 -10.68 4.69 -1.77
CA GLY A 59 -9.71 5.40 -2.61
C GLY A 59 -9.45 4.69 -3.93
N VAL A 60 -8.63 5.31 -4.78
CA VAL A 60 -8.13 4.72 -6.02
C VAL A 60 -6.77 4.08 -5.73
N ILE A 61 -6.54 2.89 -6.28
CA ILE A 61 -5.26 2.18 -6.18
C ILE A 61 -4.47 2.46 -7.45
N ASP A 62 -3.37 3.21 -7.30
CA ASP A 62 -2.45 3.56 -8.39
C ASP A 62 -1.19 2.68 -8.41
N LEU A 63 -0.92 1.94 -7.34
CA LEU A 63 0.24 1.08 -7.18
C LEU A 63 -0.12 -0.14 -6.32
N HIS A 64 0.25 -1.32 -6.79
CA HIS A 64 0.24 -2.56 -6.00
C HIS A 64 1.68 -2.90 -5.60
N VAL A 65 1.93 -2.98 -4.30
CA VAL A 65 3.23 -3.41 -3.75
C VAL A 65 3.11 -4.85 -3.29
N ARG A 66 3.89 -5.75 -3.88
CA ARG A 66 3.96 -7.15 -3.47
C ARG A 66 5.17 -7.39 -2.59
N LEU A 67 4.96 -7.91 -1.39
CA LEU A 67 6.05 -8.31 -0.50
C LEU A 67 6.47 -9.74 -0.85
N VAL A 68 7.73 -9.92 -1.21
CA VAL A 68 8.29 -11.22 -1.64
C VAL A 68 9.49 -11.61 -0.77
N PRO A 69 9.78 -12.91 -0.61
CA PRO A 69 11.00 -13.35 0.05
C PRO A 69 12.25 -12.70 -0.56
N LYS A 70 13.21 -12.30 0.27
CA LYS A 70 14.44 -11.65 -0.20
C LYS A 70 15.21 -12.48 -1.24
N ALA A 71 15.15 -13.81 -1.14
CA ALA A 71 15.80 -14.71 -2.09
C ALA A 71 15.15 -14.69 -3.49
N GLU A 72 13.88 -14.29 -3.59
CA GLU A 72 13.11 -14.21 -4.84
C GLU A 72 13.17 -12.80 -5.46
N MET A 73 13.80 -11.83 -4.77
CA MET A 73 13.96 -10.48 -5.29
C MET A 73 14.85 -10.46 -6.53
N ALA A 74 14.26 -10.02 -7.64
CA ALA A 74 15.03 -9.66 -8.81
C ALA A 74 15.93 -8.44 -8.50
N ARG A 75 17.18 -8.47 -9.00
CA ARG A 75 18.11 -7.33 -8.88
C ARG A 75 17.62 -6.10 -9.65
N PHE A 76 16.92 -6.33 -10.76
CA PHE A 76 16.29 -5.32 -11.59
C PHE A 76 14.84 -5.72 -11.81
N GLN A 77 13.93 -4.75 -11.72
CA GLN A 77 12.51 -4.95 -11.99
C GLN A 77 12.14 -4.16 -13.23
N GLU A 78 11.53 -4.85 -14.19
CA GLU A 78 10.89 -4.20 -15.34
C GLU A 78 9.67 -3.41 -14.88
N GLU A 79 9.15 -2.56 -15.77
CA GLU A 79 7.86 -1.92 -15.54
C GLU A 79 6.75 -2.96 -15.67
N LEU A 80 6.24 -3.41 -14.53
CA LEU A 80 5.24 -4.46 -14.46
C LEU A 80 3.87 -3.86 -14.15
N SER A 81 2.85 -4.44 -14.78
CA SER A 81 1.45 -4.26 -14.41
C SER A 81 0.80 -5.62 -14.26
N GLU A 82 -0.02 -5.77 -13.22
CA GLU A 82 -0.76 -7.00 -12.95
C GLU A 82 -2.25 -6.67 -12.76
N PRO A 83 -3.17 -7.45 -13.34
CA PRO A 83 -4.59 -7.21 -13.17
C PRO A 83 -5.03 -7.53 -11.74
N VAL A 84 -5.59 -6.54 -11.06
CA VAL A 84 -6.25 -6.69 -9.75
C VAL A 84 -7.74 -6.39 -9.94
N ALA A 85 -8.60 -7.36 -9.62
CA ALA A 85 -10.03 -7.31 -9.92
C ALA A 85 -10.33 -6.97 -11.39
N GLY A 86 -9.50 -7.46 -12.32
CA GLY A 86 -9.60 -7.20 -13.76
C GLY A 86 -9.09 -5.83 -14.23
N CYS A 87 -8.62 -4.97 -13.32
CA CYS A 87 -8.03 -3.68 -13.66
C CYS A 87 -6.49 -3.79 -13.68
N PRO A 88 -5.80 -3.39 -14.76
CA PRO A 88 -4.34 -3.32 -14.75
C PRO A 88 -3.88 -2.26 -13.74
N VAL A 89 -3.00 -2.65 -12.82
CA VAL A 89 -2.39 -1.73 -11.85
C VAL A 89 -0.88 -1.87 -11.93
N PRO A 90 -0.10 -0.77 -11.91
CA PRO A 90 1.35 -0.83 -11.79
C PRO A 90 1.77 -1.64 -10.56
N ARG A 91 2.79 -2.48 -10.71
CA ARG A 91 3.31 -3.33 -9.64
C ARG A 91 4.77 -3.05 -9.37
N ILE A 92 5.17 -3.13 -8.10
CA ILE A 92 6.56 -3.32 -7.68
C ILE A 92 6.64 -4.46 -6.68
N ASP A 93 7.71 -5.23 -6.74
CA ASP A 93 8.02 -6.27 -5.77
C ASP A 93 9.02 -5.72 -4.76
N LEU A 94 8.83 -5.95 -3.46
CA LEU A 94 9.76 -5.50 -2.42
C LEU A 94 10.05 -6.64 -1.47
N ALA A 95 11.27 -6.67 -0.95
CA ALA A 95 11.64 -7.68 0.04
C ALA A 95 10.75 -7.54 1.28
N GLU A 96 10.11 -8.63 1.68
CA GLU A 96 9.34 -8.67 2.92
C GLU A 96 10.23 -8.27 4.12
N ARG A 97 9.59 -7.65 5.13
CA ARG A 97 10.24 -7.25 6.39
C ARG A 97 11.46 -6.32 6.22
N ASN A 98 11.58 -5.60 5.11
CA ASN A 98 12.67 -4.66 4.85
C ASN A 98 12.15 -3.23 4.56
N ALA A 99 11.58 -2.61 5.58
CA ALA A 99 11.00 -1.26 5.47
C ALA A 99 12.02 -0.19 5.03
N ALA A 100 13.30 -0.34 5.43
CA ALA A 100 14.35 0.62 5.11
C ALA A 100 14.58 0.77 3.60
N THR A 101 14.49 -0.33 2.84
CA THR A 101 14.61 -0.30 1.37
C THR A 101 13.27 -0.12 0.67
N ALA A 102 12.18 -0.67 1.24
CA ALA A 102 10.85 -0.59 0.65
C ALA A 102 10.33 0.85 0.59
N LEU A 103 10.57 1.62 1.64
CA LEU A 103 10.03 2.97 1.78
C LEU A 103 10.48 3.95 0.67
N PRO A 104 11.78 4.15 0.40
CA PRO A 104 12.22 5.04 -0.68
C PRO A 104 11.76 4.55 -2.06
N ALA A 105 11.67 3.24 -2.29
CA ALA A 105 11.18 2.69 -3.55
C ALA A 105 9.70 3.03 -3.80
N ILE A 106 8.86 2.89 -2.76
CA ILE A 106 7.43 3.26 -2.84
C ILE A 106 7.26 4.76 -3.07
N MET A 107 7.98 5.61 -2.33
CA MET A 107 7.90 7.07 -2.51
C MET A 107 8.28 7.49 -3.93
N ALA A 108 9.40 6.97 -4.45
CA ALA A 108 9.83 7.22 -5.82
C ALA A 108 8.76 6.81 -6.85
N ARG A 109 8.14 5.62 -6.66
CA ARG A 109 7.11 5.12 -7.58
C ARG A 109 5.83 5.93 -7.55
N LEU A 110 5.52 6.57 -6.42
CA LEU A 110 4.40 7.51 -6.26
C LEU A 110 4.76 8.95 -6.65
N SER A 111 5.96 9.19 -7.22
CA SER A 111 6.45 10.53 -7.56
C SER A 111 6.52 11.49 -6.35
N ILE A 112 6.74 10.93 -5.16
CA ILE A 112 7.03 11.65 -3.93
C ILE A 112 8.56 11.61 -3.73
N ALA A 113 9.19 12.74 -3.43
CA ALA A 113 10.64 12.82 -3.26
C ALA A 113 11.15 11.77 -2.25
N PRO A 114 11.93 10.76 -2.69
CA PRO A 114 12.27 9.61 -1.86
C PRO A 114 13.39 9.90 -0.86
N PHE A 115 14.22 10.90 -1.16
CA PHE A 115 15.32 11.38 -0.35
C PHE A 115 15.16 12.90 -0.16
N LEU A 116 15.61 13.40 1.00
CA LEU A 116 15.87 14.82 1.23
C LEU A 116 17.38 15.03 1.18
#